data_AF-A0A8H4AZZ3-F1
#
_entry.id   AF-A0A8H4AZZ3-F1
#
_cell.length_a   1.000
_cell.length_b   1.000
_cell.length_c   1.000
_cell.angle_alpha   90.00
_cell.angle_beta   90.00
_cell.angle_gamma   90.00
#
_symmetry.space_group_name_H-M   'P 1'
#
loop_
_entity.id
_entity.type
_entity.pdbx_description
1 polymer ?
#
loop_
_entity_poly.entity_id
_entity_poly.type
_entity_poly.pdbx_seq_one_letter_code
_entity_poly.pdbx_strand_id
1 'polypeptide(L)'
;MPEKIFSLLGRNELFFSRLQHLSLGEILLVKIESAIAFLRGLPKHATKISALEFNGFEFKFTEAEYDQLQLIHALIYLIKSQKQLRLFSIQNITA
;
A
#
# COMPACT_ATOMS: atom_id res chain seq x y z
N MET A 1 9.85 6.38 -9.73
CA MET A 1 9.95 7.76 -9.21
C MET A 1 8.75 8.03 -8.31
N PRO A 2 8.93 7.89 -6.99
CA PRO A 2 7.93 8.17 -5.97
C PRO A 2 7.21 9.53 -6.12
N GLU A 3 7.96 10.54 -6.56
CA GLU A 3 7.50 11.93 -6.66
C GLU A 3 6.29 12.11 -7.59
N LYS A 4 6.22 11.37 -8.70
CA LYS A 4 5.06 11.43 -9.62
C LYS A 4 3.80 10.87 -8.97
N ILE A 5 3.94 9.82 -8.17
CA ILE A 5 2.83 9.20 -7.44
C ILE A 5 2.30 10.18 -6.39
N PHE A 6 3.17 10.79 -5.60
CA PHE A 6 2.76 11.79 -4.59
C PHE A 6 2.16 13.06 -5.22
N SER A 7 2.69 13.51 -6.35
CA SER A 7 2.06 14.58 -7.14
C SER A 7 0.63 14.23 -7.55
N LEU A 8 0.38 12.99 -7.99
CA LEU A 8 -0.96 12.54 -8.37
C LEU A 8 -1.90 12.37 -7.17
N LEU A 9 -1.38 11.91 -6.03
CA LEU A 9 -2.11 11.83 -4.76
C LEU A 9 -2.54 13.23 -4.29
N GLY A 10 -1.60 14.19 -4.26
CA GLY A 10 -1.85 15.58 -3.88
C GLY A 10 -2.85 16.27 -4.80
N ARG A 11 -2.77 16.05 -6.13
CA ARG A 11 -3.74 16.62 -7.09
C ARG A 11 -5.15 16.09 -6.92
N ASN A 12 -5.33 14.93 -6.28
CA ASN A 12 -6.62 14.29 -6.07
C ASN A 12 -6.95 14.14 -4.58
N GLU A 13 -6.50 15.07 -3.73
CA GLU A 13 -6.71 15.03 -2.27
C GLU A 13 -8.18 14.80 -1.88
N LEU A 14 -9.12 15.40 -2.60
CA LEU A 14 -10.55 15.26 -2.30
C LEU A 14 -11.07 13.85 -2.61
N PHE A 15 -10.51 13.16 -3.61
CA PHE A 15 -10.80 11.75 -3.87
C PHE A 15 -10.20 10.86 -2.78
N PHE A 16 -8.91 11.01 -2.49
CA PHE A 16 -8.23 10.17 -1.50
C PHE A 16 -8.76 10.35 -0.08
N SER A 17 -9.14 11.57 0.31
CA SER A 17 -9.74 11.82 1.64
C SER A 17 -11.10 11.15 1.84
N ARG A 18 -11.75 10.70 0.76
CA ARG A 18 -13.02 9.98 0.77
C ARG A 18 -12.85 8.48 0.53
N LEU A 19 -11.63 8.01 0.27
CA LEU A 19 -11.36 6.60 -0.01
C LEU A 19 -11.66 5.75 1.23
N GLN A 20 -12.59 4.80 1.08
CA GLN A 20 -13.03 3.90 2.14
C GLN A 20 -12.65 2.44 1.88
N HIS A 21 -12.58 2.05 0.61
CA HIS A 21 -12.23 0.69 0.20
C HIS A 21 -11.01 0.78 -0.72
N LEU A 22 -9.95 0.08 -0.36
CA LEU A 22 -8.71 0.01 -1.15
C LEU A 22 -8.36 -1.46 -1.37
N SER A 23 -8.31 -1.87 -2.63
CA SER A 23 -7.80 -3.18 -3.03
C SER A 23 -6.54 -2.97 -3.86
N LEU A 24 -5.46 -3.67 -3.51
CA LEU A 24 -4.16 -3.58 -4.17
C LEU A 24 -3.75 -4.96 -4.68
N GLY A 25 -3.79 -5.14 -5.99
CA GLY A 25 -3.35 -6.34 -6.68
C GLY A 25 -1.93 -6.20 -7.26
N GLU A 26 -1.19 -7.31 -7.33
CA GLU A 26 0.01 -7.43 -8.18
C GLU A 26 1.09 -6.37 -7.88
N ILE A 27 1.26 -6.00 -6.60
CA ILE A 27 2.21 -4.97 -6.15
C ILE A 27 3.66 -5.23 -6.63
N LEU A 28 4.00 -6.47 -6.97
CA LEU A 28 5.33 -6.86 -7.44
C LEU A 28 5.54 -6.68 -8.95
N LEU A 29 4.48 -6.44 -9.73
CA LEU A 29 4.60 -6.05 -11.14
C LEU A 29 5.05 -4.59 -11.30
N VAL A 30 4.96 -3.79 -10.23
CA VAL A 30 5.54 -2.45 -10.19
C VAL A 30 6.88 -2.47 -9.47
N LYS A 31 7.74 -1.48 -9.76
CA LYS A 31 9.01 -1.31 -9.04
C LYS A 31 8.75 -1.21 -7.53
N ILE A 32 9.37 -2.09 -6.75
CA ILE A 32 9.12 -2.24 -5.30
C ILE A 32 9.29 -0.92 -4.54
N GLU A 33 10.25 -0.07 -4.90
CA GLU A 33 10.47 1.21 -4.25
C GLU A 33 9.30 2.18 -4.51
N SER A 34 8.66 2.08 -5.66
CA SER A 34 7.48 2.88 -5.99
C SER A 34 6.25 2.41 -5.21
N ALA A 35 6.10 1.10 -5.01
CA ALA A 35 5.07 0.54 -4.13
C ALA A 35 5.27 0.95 -2.67
N ILE A 36 6.49 0.81 -2.14
CA ILE A 36 6.85 1.25 -0.78
C ILE A 36 6.52 2.73 -0.59
N ALA A 37 6.93 3.56 -1.55
CA ALA A 37 6.66 4.99 -1.47
C ALA A 37 5.16 5.30 -1.48
N PHE A 38 4.40 4.70 -2.39
CA PHE A 38 2.94 4.85 -2.46
C PHE A 38 2.28 4.50 -1.12
N LEU A 39 2.60 3.33 -0.55
CA LEU A 39 2.07 2.87 0.73
C LEU A 39 2.43 3.80 1.89
N ARG A 40 3.63 4.39 1.89
CA ARG A 40 4.05 5.35 2.92
C ARG A 40 3.36 6.72 2.79
N GLY A 41 2.96 7.14 1.59
CA GLY A 41 2.26 8.42 1.41
C GLY A 41 0.75 8.34 1.58
N LEU A 42 0.15 7.18 1.30
CA LEU A 42 -1.29 6.94 1.43
C LEU A 42 -1.88 7.43 2.76
N PRO A 43 -1.27 7.17 3.94
CA PRO A 43 -1.79 7.63 5.23
C PRO A 43 -1.96 9.15 5.35
N LYS A 44 -1.21 9.94 4.58
CA LYS A 44 -1.33 11.41 4.59
C LYS A 44 -2.56 11.91 3.83
N HIS A 45 -3.04 11.13 2.85
CA HIS A 45 -4.10 11.54 1.93
C HIS A 45 -5.39 10.73 2.09
N ALA A 46 -5.30 9.48 2.55
CA ALA A 46 -6.40 8.55 2.72
C ALA A 46 -6.44 8.06 4.18
N THR A 47 -7.20 8.77 5.02
CA THR A 47 -7.33 8.49 6.46
C THR A 47 -8.61 7.72 6.82
N LYS A 48 -9.46 7.46 5.83
CA LYS A 48 -10.80 6.88 6.00
C LYS A 48 -10.94 5.46 5.44
N ILE A 49 -9.82 4.76 5.23
CA ILE A 49 -9.90 3.38 4.72
C ILE A 49 -10.51 2.49 5.81
N SER A 50 -11.66 1.90 5.50
CA SER A 50 -12.37 0.94 6.35
C SER A 50 -12.21 -0.50 5.87
N ALA A 51 -11.85 -0.71 4.60
CA ALA A 51 -11.53 -2.01 4.04
C ALA A 51 -10.25 -1.93 3.20
N LEU A 52 -9.32 -2.84 3.51
CA LEU A 52 -8.03 -2.94 2.83
C LEU A 52 -7.78 -4.39 2.39
N GLU A 53 -7.58 -4.59 1.09
CA GLU A 53 -7.35 -5.90 0.50
C GLU A 53 -6.05 -5.91 -0.30
N PHE A 54 -5.27 -6.97 -0.14
CA PHE A 54 -4.04 -7.22 -0.90
C PHE A 54 -4.16 -8.53 -1.66
N ASN A 55 -4.04 -8.48 -2.98
CA ASN A 55 -4.18 -9.65 -3.84
C ASN A 55 -2.87 -9.93 -4.59
N GLY A 56 -2.44 -11.19 -4.62
CA GLY A 56 -1.25 -11.60 -5.37
C GLY A 56 0.04 -11.09 -4.72
N PHE A 57 0.15 -11.26 -3.41
CA PHE A 57 1.32 -10.87 -2.65
C PHE A 57 2.31 -12.05 -2.60
N GLU A 58 3.37 -12.01 -3.42
CA GLU A 58 4.39 -13.06 -3.51
C GLU A 58 5.66 -12.66 -2.74
N PHE A 59 6.11 -13.51 -1.80
CA PHE A 59 7.38 -13.29 -1.10
C PHE A 59 8.48 -14.11 -1.79
N LYS A 60 9.42 -13.45 -2.46
CA LYS A 60 10.60 -14.13 -3.03
C LYS A 60 11.77 -14.01 -2.08
N PHE A 61 12.10 -15.09 -1.38
CA PHE A 61 13.27 -15.16 -0.51
C PHE A 61 14.57 -15.21 -1.34
N THR A 62 15.01 -14.07 -1.87
CA THR A 62 16.28 -13.85 -2.59
C THR A 62 16.90 -12.50 -2.17
N GLU A 63 17.96 -12.00 -2.83
CA GLU A 63 18.63 -10.70 -2.54
C GLU A 63 17.69 -9.47 -2.37
N ALA A 64 16.41 -9.58 -2.75
CA ALA A 64 15.34 -8.62 -2.49
C ALA A 64 14.75 -8.63 -1.07
N GLU A 65 15.30 -9.42 -0.13
CA GLU A 65 14.82 -9.54 1.26
C GLU A 65 14.66 -8.17 1.96
N TYR A 66 15.62 -7.26 1.78
CA TYR A 66 15.57 -5.94 2.41
C TYR A 66 14.39 -5.09 1.92
N ASP A 67 14.14 -5.07 0.61
CA ASP A 67 13.05 -4.30 0.03
C ASP A 67 11.68 -4.93 0.35
N GLN A 68 11.60 -6.26 0.42
CA GLN A 68 10.40 -6.95 0.85
C GLN A 68 10.07 -6.64 2.33
N LEU A 69 11.07 -6.60 3.20
CA LEU A 69 10.91 -6.15 4.58
C LEU A 69 10.45 -4.69 4.64
N GLN A 70 10.99 -3.81 3.80
CA GLN A 70 10.52 -2.43 3.71
C GLN A 70 9.08 -2.32 3.24
N LEU A 71 8.65 -3.18 2.30
CA LEU A 71 7.28 -3.26 1.83
C LEU A 71 6.34 -3.72 2.95
N ILE A 72 6.69 -4.77 3.69
CA ILE A 72 5.95 -5.20 4.89
C ILE A 72 5.84 -4.06 5.91
N HIS A 73 6.94 -3.35 6.18
CA HIS A 73 6.92 -2.21 7.09
C HIS A 73 5.98 -1.09 6.61
N ALA A 74 5.97 -0.80 5.30
CA ALA A 74 5.07 0.20 4.73
C ALA A 74 3.59 -0.22 4.83
N LEU A 75 3.29 -1.51 4.66
CA LEU A 75 1.96 -2.07 4.86
C LEU A 75 1.50 -1.96 6.31
N ILE A 76 2.36 -2.35 7.26
CA ILE A 76 2.06 -2.23 8.69
C ILE A 76 1.81 -0.78 9.06
N TYR A 77 2.61 0.15 8.53
CA TYR A 77 2.42 1.58 8.74
C TYR A 77 1.06 2.07 8.21
N LEU A 78 0.69 1.67 6.99
CA LEU A 78 -0.62 1.97 6.42
C LEU A 78 -1.73 1.43 7.32
N ILE A 79 -1.72 0.14 7.66
CA ILE A 79 -2.75 -0.49 8.50
C ILE A 79 -2.90 0.25 9.84
N LYS A 80 -1.79 0.51 10.54
CA LYS A 80 -1.81 1.19 11.84
C LYS A 80 -2.33 2.63 11.78
N SER A 81 -2.21 3.29 10.63
CA SER A 81 -2.70 4.66 10.47
C SER A 81 -4.23 4.75 10.32
N GLN A 82 -4.91 3.65 9.98
CA GLN A 82 -6.34 3.64 9.66
C GLN A 82 -7.18 3.28 10.89
N LYS A 83 -7.61 4.30 11.66
CA LYS A 83 -8.42 4.11 12.89
C LYS A 83 -9.77 3.41 12.66
N GLN A 84 -10.29 3.48 11.44
CA GLN A 84 -11.60 2.95 11.07
C GLN A 84 -11.52 1.66 10.25
N LEU A 85 -10.34 1.04 10.17
CA LEU A 85 -10.15 -0.22 9.46
C LEU A 85 -10.96 -1.32 10.16
N ARG A 86 -11.87 -1.94 9.41
CA ARG A 86 -12.75 -3.02 9.86
C ARG A 86 -12.50 -4.31 9.10
N LEU A 87 -12.09 -4.20 7.85
CA LEU A 87 -11.75 -5.34 7.01
C LEU A 87 -10.29 -5.23 6.55
N PHE A 88 -9.55 -6.30 6.78
CA PHE A 88 -8.21 -6.50 6.25
C PHE A 88 -8.10 -7.91 5.68
N SER A 89 -7.64 -8.03 4.45
CA SER A 89 -7.44 -9.32 3.79
C SER A 89 -6.16 -9.32 2.98
N ILE A 90 -5.44 -10.45 3.01
CA ILE A 90 -4.40 -10.77 2.06
C ILE A 90 -4.83 -12.08 1.37
N GLN A 91 -4.92 -12.06 0.04
CA GLN A 91 -5.35 -13.20 -0.77
C GLN A 91 -4.26 -13.57 -1.78
N ASN A 92 -4.25 -14.84 -2.17
CA ASN A 92 -3.29 -15.39 -3.13
C ASN A 92 -1.83 -15.12 -2.70
N ILE A 93 -1.50 -15.51 -1.47
CA ILE A 93 -0.11 -15.52 -0.98
C ILE A 93 0.59 -16.72 -1.59
N THR A 94 1.66 -16.48 -2.33
CA THR A 94 2.58 -17.51 -2.81
C THR A 94 3.95 -17.30 -2.18
N ALA A 95 4.54 -18.37 -1.67
CA ALA A 95 5.85 -18.42 -1.00
C ALA A 95 6.87 -19.16 -1.85
#